data_AF-A0AAV8VC22-F1
#
_entry.id   AF-A0AAV8VC22-F1
#
_cell.length_a   1.000
_cell.length_b   1.000
_cell.length_c   1.000
_cell.angle_alpha   90.00
_cell.angle_beta   90.00
_cell.angle_gamma   90.00
#
_symmetry.space_group_name_H-M   'P 1'
#
loop_
_entity.id
_entity.type
_entity.pdbx_description
1 polymer ?
#
loop_
_entity_poly.entity_id
_entity_poly.type
_entity_poly.pdbx_seq_one_letter_code
_entity_poly.pdbx_strand_id
1 'polypeptide(L)'
;GFGHISGAHLNPAVTICAVLTNVVTPIMAVIYVIAQFLGAILGFSLLKILIPDDYFNPGFCMTLPNNLITSLQALAIEIIITTILIVVVCAVWDKRNIDKPDSVPLRFGFVIVAISMVA
;
A
#
# COMPACT_ATOMS: atom_id res chain seq x y z
N GLY A 1 11.74 -4.24 12.46
CA GLY A 1 10.36 -4.00 11.95
C GLY A 1 9.83 -5.25 11.27
N PHE A 2 8.56 -5.26 10.87
CA PHE A 2 7.87 -6.43 10.29
C PHE A 2 8.48 -6.96 8.97
N GLY A 3 9.26 -6.14 8.26
CA GLY A 3 9.85 -6.48 6.97
C GLY A 3 10.75 -7.74 6.96
N HIS A 4 11.40 -8.08 8.08
CA HIS A 4 12.23 -9.29 8.19
C HIS A 4 11.42 -10.60 8.24
N ILE A 5 10.15 -10.54 8.62
CA ILE A 5 9.31 -11.73 8.83
C ILE A 5 8.27 -11.86 7.71
N SER A 6 7.53 -10.78 7.41
CA SER A 6 6.39 -10.82 6.49
C SER A 6 6.61 -10.04 5.19
N GLY A 7 7.80 -9.45 5.00
CA GLY A 7 8.03 -8.49 3.91
C GLY A 7 7.22 -7.19 4.04
N ALA A 8 6.38 -7.07 5.07
CA ALA A 8 5.49 -5.95 5.34
C ALA A 8 4.68 -5.48 4.10
N HIS A 9 4.05 -6.42 3.38
CA HIS A 9 3.35 -6.11 2.13
C HIS A 9 2.29 -5.02 2.30
N LEU A 10 1.48 -5.11 3.36
CA LEU A 10 0.48 -4.12 3.83
C LEU A 10 -0.43 -3.52 2.74
N ASN A 11 -0.52 -4.17 1.58
CA ASN A 11 -1.21 -3.70 0.39
C ASN A 11 -1.52 -4.92 -0.51
N PRO A 12 -2.77 -5.10 -0.95
CA PRO A 12 -3.15 -6.21 -1.82
C PRO A 12 -2.41 -6.21 -3.16
N ALA A 13 -2.19 -5.05 -3.80
CA ALA A 13 -1.45 -4.95 -5.06
C ALA A 13 0.02 -5.37 -4.91
N VAL A 14 0.64 -5.00 -3.79
CA VAL A 14 2.01 -5.46 -3.43
C VAL A 14 2.03 -6.97 -3.20
N THR A 15 1.00 -7.52 -2.58
CA THR A 15 0.88 -8.97 -2.35
C THR A 15 0.69 -9.73 -3.66
N ILE A 16 -0.10 -9.22 -4.61
CA ILE A 16 -0.24 -9.78 -5.95
C ILE A 16 1.11 -9.74 -6.68
N CYS A 17 1.83 -8.63 -6.62
CA CYS A 17 3.18 -8.54 -7.16
C CYS A 17 4.12 -9.60 -6.55
N ALA A 18 4.04 -9.84 -5.24
CA ALA A 18 4.81 -10.89 -4.57
C ALA A 18 4.51 -12.30 -5.12
N VAL A 19 3.25 -12.58 -5.50
CA VAL A 19 2.90 -13.84 -6.16
C VAL A 19 3.51 -13.92 -7.56
N LEU A 20 3.37 -12.85 -8.36
CA LEU A 20 3.91 -12.80 -9.73
C LEU A 20 5.44 -12.91 -9.78
N THR A 21 6.12 -12.43 -8.74
CA THR A 21 7.58 -12.51 -8.58
C THR A 21 8.04 -13.76 -7.82
N ASN A 22 7.13 -14.68 -7.50
CA ASN A 22 7.40 -15.92 -6.75
C ASN A 22 8.02 -15.71 -5.36
N VAL A 23 7.77 -14.55 -4.73
CA VAL A 23 8.18 -14.24 -3.36
C VAL A 23 7.22 -14.91 -2.35
N VAL A 24 5.94 -15.03 -2.70
CA VAL A 24 4.89 -15.64 -1.84
C VAL A 24 4.01 -16.57 -2.66
N THR A 25 3.53 -17.66 -2.05
CA THR A 25 2.60 -18.59 -2.71
C THR A 25 1.20 -17.99 -2.86
N PRO A 26 0.40 -18.40 -3.87
CA PRO A 26 -0.97 -17.90 -4.06
C PRO A 26 -1.87 -18.09 -2.83
N ILE A 27 -1.74 -19.22 -2.13
CA ILE A 27 -2.51 -19.50 -0.90
C ILE A 27 -2.16 -18.50 0.20
N MET A 28 -0.86 -18.25 0.41
CA MET A 28 -0.41 -17.25 1.38
C MET A 28 -0.87 -15.85 1.00
N ALA A 29 -0.90 -15.52 -0.30
CA ALA A 29 -1.41 -14.23 -0.75
C ALA A 29 -2.87 -14.00 -0.36
N VAL A 30 -3.74 -15.02 -0.44
CA VAL A 30 -5.12 -14.92 0.06
C VAL A 30 -5.15 -14.61 1.56
N ILE A 31 -4.32 -15.29 2.35
CA ILE A 31 -4.21 -15.04 3.80
C ILE A 31 -3.74 -13.60 4.06
N TYR A 32 -2.74 -13.11 3.33
CA TYR A 32 -2.26 -11.73 3.42
C TYR A 32 -3.36 -10.72 3.11
N VAL A 33 -4.12 -10.92 2.04
CA VAL A 33 -5.20 -10.01 1.63
C VAL A 33 -6.30 -9.97 2.70
N ILE A 34 -6.71 -11.12 3.25
CA ILE A 34 -7.69 -11.18 4.33
C ILE A 34 -7.17 -10.43 5.57
N ALA A 35 -5.93 -10.69 5.98
CA ALA A 35 -5.33 -10.02 7.13
C ALA A 35 -5.21 -8.51 6.92
N GLN A 36 -4.92 -8.05 5.70
CA GLN A 36 -4.83 -6.63 5.33
C GLN A 36 -6.18 -5.93 5.47
N PHE A 37 -7.27 -6.53 4.95
CA PHE A 37 -8.61 -5.98 5.11
C PHE A 37 -9.05 -5.95 6.57
N LEU A 38 -8.78 -7.01 7.34
CA LEU A 38 -9.07 -7.03 8.77
C LEU A 38 -8.30 -5.94 9.52
N GLY A 39 -7.00 -5.77 9.22
CA GLY A 39 -6.18 -4.70 9.78
C GLY A 39 -6.72 -3.31 9.44
N ALA A 40 -7.17 -3.09 8.20
CA ALA A 40 -7.76 -1.82 7.78
C ALA A 40 -9.07 -1.51 8.53
N ILE A 41 -9.95 -2.50 8.69
CA ILE A 41 -11.22 -2.37 9.43
C ILE A 41 -10.96 -2.06 10.91
N LEU A 42 -10.01 -2.77 11.53
CA LEU A 42 -9.64 -2.54 12.92
C LEU A 42 -9.00 -1.17 13.11
N GLY A 43 -8.12 -0.75 12.19
CA GLY A 43 -7.52 0.59 12.19
C GLY A 43 -8.56 1.70 12.08
N PHE A 44 -9.51 1.57 11.15
CA PHE A 44 -10.62 2.51 11.02
C PHE A 44 -11.50 2.55 12.27
N SER A 45 -11.80 1.39 12.85
CA SER A 45 -12.60 1.28 14.08
C SER A 45 -11.90 1.95 15.27
N LEU A 46 -10.57 1.82 15.37
CA LEU A 46 -9.77 2.53 16.37
C LEU A 46 -9.83 4.05 16.17
N LEU A 47 -9.72 4.54 14.94
CA LEU A 47 -9.87 5.98 14.64
C LEU A 47 -11.25 6.50 15.04
N LYS A 48 -12.31 5.71 14.83
CA LYS A 48 -13.67 6.05 15.26
C LYS A 48 -13.83 6.21 16.77
N ILE A 49 -13.02 5.51 17.55
CA ILE A 49 -13.02 5.65 19.01
C ILE A 49 -12.22 6.89 19.46
N LEU A 50 -11.17 7.24 18.72
CA LEU A 50 -10.21 8.27 19.13
C LEU A 50 -10.56 9.68 18.63
N ILE A 51 -11.32 9.81 17.55
CA ILE A 51 -11.63 11.09 16.89
C ILE A 51 -13.09 11.46 17.16
N PRO A 52 -13.41 12.76 17.40
CA PRO A 52 -14.81 13.20 17.57
C PRO A 52 -15.66 12.94 16.32
N ASP A 53 -16.95 12.65 16.53
CA ASP A 53 -17.89 12.27 15.46
C ASP A 53 -18.04 13.34 14.36
N ASP A 54 -17.82 14.62 14.68
CA ASP A 54 -17.92 15.74 13.73
C ASP A 54 -16.93 15.67 12.56
N TYR A 55 -15.85 14.89 12.70
CA TYR A 55 -14.85 14.70 11.64
C TYR A 55 -15.22 13.60 10.64
N PHE A 56 -16.22 12.76 10.95
CA PHE A 56 -16.63 11.63 10.11
C PHE A 56 -17.58 12.08 9.00
N ASN A 57 -17.00 12.69 7.97
CA ASN A 57 -17.72 13.03 6.75
C ASN A 57 -17.79 11.84 5.78
N PRO A 58 -18.74 11.82 4.82
CA PRO A 58 -18.77 10.82 3.76
C PRO A 58 -17.42 10.75 3.02
N GLY A 59 -16.80 9.57 2.99
CA GLY A 59 -15.46 9.38 2.43
C GLY A 59 -14.30 9.54 3.43
N PHE A 60 -14.56 9.69 4.73
CA PHE A 60 -13.51 9.69 5.74
C PHE A 60 -12.66 8.41 5.67
N CYS A 61 -11.33 8.55 5.64
CA CYS A 61 -10.36 7.49 5.38
C CYS A 61 -10.47 6.80 4.00
N MET A 62 -11.09 7.43 3.01
CA MET A 62 -11.11 6.97 1.62
C MET A 62 -10.47 8.01 0.71
N THR A 63 -9.72 7.54 -0.29
CA THR A 63 -9.22 8.41 -1.37
C THR A 63 -10.34 8.57 -2.39
N LEU A 64 -11.06 9.69 -2.34
CA LEU A 64 -12.10 10.01 -3.31
C LEU A 64 -11.50 10.80 -4.48
N PRO A 65 -11.77 10.43 -5.74
CA PRO A 65 -11.33 11.22 -6.87
C PRO A 65 -12.01 12.59 -6.86
N ASN A 66 -11.30 13.61 -7.33
CA ASN A 66 -11.85 14.95 -7.48
C ASN A 66 -13.03 14.93 -8.47
N ASN A 67 -14.11 15.67 -8.18
CA ASN A 67 -15.28 15.75 -9.06
C ASN A 67 -14.96 16.31 -10.47
N LEU A 68 -13.79 16.93 -10.66
CA LEU A 68 -13.31 17.46 -11.94
C LEU A 68 -12.64 16.41 -12.83
N ILE A 69 -12.29 15.23 -12.29
CA ILE A 69 -11.63 14.16 -13.05
C ILE A 69 -12.62 13.05 -13.37
N THR A 70 -12.52 12.52 -14.59
CA THR A 70 -13.32 11.37 -15.01
C THR A 70 -12.83 10.09 -14.34
N SER A 71 -13.70 9.09 -14.21
CA SER A 71 -13.31 7.78 -13.65
C SER A 71 -12.16 7.12 -14.41
N LEU A 72 -12.07 7.35 -15.73
CA LEU A 72 -10.96 6.85 -16.55
C LEU A 72 -9.63 7.54 -16.22
N GLN A 73 -9.65 8.85 -15.98
CA GLN A 73 -8.46 9.60 -15.54
C GLN A 73 -8.03 9.18 -14.14
N ALA A 74 -8.98 9.02 -13.21
CA ALA A 74 -8.71 8.52 -11.86
C ALA A 74 -8.04 7.13 -11.90
N LEU A 75 -8.59 6.22 -12.71
CA LEU A 75 -8.02 4.89 -12.92
C LEU A 75 -6.59 4.96 -13.49
N ALA A 76 -6.34 5.83 -14.48
CA ALA A 76 -5.01 6.00 -15.05
C ALA A 76 -4.00 6.50 -14.01
N ILE A 77 -4.39 7.46 -13.16
CA ILE A 77 -3.57 7.95 -12.05
C ILE A 77 -3.26 6.81 -11.08
N GLU A 78 -4.27 6.04 -10.65
CA GLU A 78 -4.09 4.91 -9.75
C GLU A 78 -3.14 3.83 -10.31
N ILE A 79 -3.23 3.54 -11.61
CA ILE A 79 -2.31 2.60 -12.28
C ILE A 79 -0.87 3.13 -12.22
N ILE A 80 -0.66 4.42 -12.50
CA ILE A 80 0.68 5.02 -12.50
C ILE A 80 1.29 4.99 -11.09
N ILE A 81 0.56 5.47 -10.07
CA ILE A 81 1.08 5.49 -8.69
C ILE A 81 1.34 4.07 -8.16
N THR A 82 0.48 3.11 -8.48
CA THR A 82 0.64 1.71 -8.08
C THR A 82 1.83 1.08 -8.78
N THR A 83 2.05 1.40 -10.05
CA THR A 83 3.23 0.92 -10.81
C THR A 83 4.52 1.45 -10.20
N ILE A 84 4.58 2.73 -9.83
CA ILE A 84 5.75 3.31 -9.15
C ILE A 84 6.02 2.59 -7.83
N LEU A 85 4.97 2.36 -7.02
CA LEU A 85 5.10 1.61 -5.76
C LEU A 85 5.64 0.19 -6.00
N ILE A 86 5.08 -0.53 -6.97
CA ILE A 86 5.50 -1.90 -7.32
C ILE A 86 6.95 -1.94 -7.80
N VAL A 87 7.40 -0.97 -8.62
CA VAL A 87 8.80 -0.91 -9.07
C VAL A 87 9.75 -0.76 -7.88
N VAL A 88 9.40 0.08 -6.90
CA VAL A 88 10.21 0.26 -5.68
C VAL A 88 10.23 -1.02 -4.85
N VAL A 89 9.10 -1.69 -4.71
CA VAL A 89 9.00 -3.00 -4.04
C VAL A 89 9.93 -4.02 -4.71
N CYS A 90 9.84 -4.18 -6.03
CA CYS A 90 10.68 -5.09 -6.80
C CYS A 90 12.16 -4.74 -6.65
N ALA A 91 12.51 -3.45 -6.67
CA ALA A 91 13.89 -2.99 -6.47
C ALA A 91 14.43 -3.37 -5.08
N VAL A 92 13.59 -3.35 -4.05
CA VAL A 92 13.95 -3.77 -2.69
C VAL A 92 14.12 -5.28 -2.57
N TRP A 93 13.26 -6.08 -3.23
CA TRP A 93 13.36 -7.55 -3.22
C TRP A 93 14.44 -8.11 -4.14
N ASP A 94 15.03 -7.28 -5.01
CA ASP A 94 16.06 -7.72 -5.93
C ASP A 94 17.32 -8.18 -5.18
N LYS A 95 17.73 -9.44 -5.42
CA LYS A 95 18.93 -10.05 -4.84
C LYS A 95 20.20 -9.24 -5.14
N ARG A 96 20.25 -8.49 -6.24
CA ARG A 96 21.39 -7.63 -6.60
C ARG A 96 21.55 -6.42 -5.67
N ASN A 97 20.51 -6.08 -4.92
CA ASN A 97 20.51 -4.99 -3.97
C ASN A 97 20.68 -5.47 -2.51
N ILE A 98 20.94 -6.76 -2.29
CA ILE A 98 21.04 -7.35 -0.95
C ILE A 98 22.18 -6.75 -0.11
N ASP A 99 23.29 -6.40 -0.76
CA ASP A 99 24.48 -5.81 -0.12
C ASP A 99 24.34 -4.29 0.10
N LYS A 100 23.22 -3.70 -0.32
CA LYS A 100 22.86 -2.30 -0.10
C LYS A 100 21.59 -2.21 0.75
N PRO A 101 21.61 -2.69 2.01
CA PRO A 101 20.48 -2.58 2.93
C PRO A 101 20.32 -1.15 3.47
N ASP A 102 20.59 -0.14 2.63
CA ASP A 102 20.21 1.26 2.85
C ASP A 102 18.77 1.31 3.33
N SER A 103 18.43 2.35 4.08
CA SER A 103 17.14 2.56 4.74
C SER A 103 15.91 2.29 3.85
N VAL A 104 15.57 1.01 3.66
CA VAL A 104 14.40 0.50 2.93
C VAL A 104 13.13 1.16 3.44
N PRO A 105 12.90 1.29 4.77
CA PRO A 105 11.72 1.98 5.29
C PRO A 105 11.64 3.46 4.87
N LEU A 106 12.80 4.12 4.72
CA LEU A 106 12.86 5.53 4.31
C LEU A 106 12.57 5.67 2.81
N ARG A 107 13.03 4.73 1.97
CA ARG A 107 12.70 4.70 0.53
C ARG A 107 11.19 4.49 0.32
N PHE A 108 10.61 3.53 1.03
CA PHE A 108 9.16 3.34 1.02
C PHE A 108 8.42 4.57 1.55
N GLY A 109 8.88 5.14 2.67
CA GLY A 109 8.31 6.35 3.25
C GLY A 109 8.31 7.54 2.29
N PHE A 110 9.45 7.86 1.67
CA PHE A 110 9.54 8.95 0.71
C PHE A 110 8.70 8.73 -0.55
N VAL A 111 8.64 7.49 -1.06
CA VAL A 111 7.81 7.17 -2.22
C VAL A 111 6.34 7.32 -1.88
N ILE A 112 5.89 6.79 -0.73
CA ILE A 112 4.51 6.92 -0.28
C ILE A 112 4.13 8.39 -0.06
N VAL A 113 5.00 9.17 0.57
CA VAL A 113 4.79 10.63 0.74
C VAL A 113 4.69 11.31 -0.62
N ALA A 114 5.62 11.04 -1.54
CA ALA A 114 5.63 11.65 -2.86
C ALA A 114 4.38 11.32 -3.69
N ILE A 115 3.94 10.06 -3.71
CA ILE A 115 2.71 9.69 -4.44
C ILE A 115 1.46 10.24 -3.76
N SER A 116 1.44 10.32 -2.42
CA SER A 116 0.30 10.87 -1.66
C SER A 116 0.12 12.38 -1.82
N MET A 117 1.16 13.10 -2.25
CA MET A 117 1.08 14.53 -2.56
C MET A 117 0.48 14.80 -3.95
N VAL A 118 0.42 13.79 -4.81
CA VAL A 118 -0.06 13.89 -6.20
C VAL A 118 -1.46 13.31 -6.35
N ALA A 119 -1.85 12.39 -5.46
CA ALA A 119 -3.19 11.83 -5.35
C ALA A 119 -4.15 12.82 -4.68
#